data_AF-A0A3B9V7Q5-F1
#
_entry.id   AF-A0A3B9V7Q5-F1
#
_cell.length_a   1.000
_cell.length_b   1.000
_cell.length_c   1.000
_cell.angle_alpha   90.00
_cell.angle_beta   90.00
_cell.angle_gamma   90.00
#
_symmetry.space_group_name_H-M   'P 1'
#
loop_
_entity.id
_entity.type
_entity.pdbx_description
1 polymer ?
#
loop_
_entity_poly.entity_id
_entity_poly.type
_entity_poly.pdbx_seq_one_letter_code
_entity_poly.pdbx_strand_id
1 'polypeptide(L)'
;MKPNFQPKDIEKTIKDLTEEGLKIANLASQGHDWESVVTPLDQMEFELGQHTSVNSHLNSVMFNEEFNAEYEKTLPLITNFYSEVSTNKTLYEAYKNLRNTSLNEQQRHIVKESIESFKLSGVGLEGEQSDRFKAIKERLSLLSNQFSKNALKATNEWKKTLT
;
A
#
# COMPACT_ATOMS: atom_id res chain seq x y z
N MET A 1 6.54 -23.80 2.72
CA MET A 1 5.81 -23.75 1.43
C MET A 1 6.81 -23.94 0.29
N LYS A 2 6.43 -24.61 -0.80
CA LYS A 2 7.24 -24.58 -2.04
C LYS A 2 6.94 -23.27 -2.77
N PRO A 3 7.95 -22.52 -3.25
CA PRO A 3 7.68 -21.27 -3.95
C PRO A 3 6.92 -21.54 -5.25
N ASN A 4 5.87 -20.77 -5.52
CA ASN A 4 5.16 -20.80 -6.80
C ASN A 4 5.82 -19.81 -7.76
N PHE A 5 6.58 -20.32 -8.73
CA PHE A 5 7.28 -19.50 -9.72
C PHE A 5 6.44 -19.21 -10.98
N GLN A 6 5.20 -19.71 -11.04
CA GLN A 6 4.25 -19.46 -12.13
C GLN A 6 2.87 -19.15 -11.55
N PRO A 7 2.73 -18.06 -10.77
CA PRO A 7 1.44 -17.68 -10.24
C PRO A 7 0.50 -17.30 -11.39
N LYS A 8 -0.73 -17.80 -11.31
CA LYS A 8 -1.81 -17.55 -12.27
C LYS A 8 -2.84 -16.65 -11.62
N ASP A 9 -3.64 -15.98 -12.45
CA ASP A 9 -4.75 -15.14 -12.02
C ASP A 9 -4.34 -14.05 -11.00
N ILE A 10 -3.11 -13.53 -11.13
CA ILE A 10 -2.53 -12.61 -10.13
C ILE A 10 -3.35 -11.34 -9.94
N GLU A 11 -3.96 -10.82 -11.01
CA GLU A 11 -4.89 -9.69 -10.94
C GLU A 11 -6.10 -10.03 -10.09
N LYS A 12 -6.73 -11.18 -10.36
CA LYS A 12 -7.90 -11.64 -9.61
C LYS A 12 -7.56 -11.88 -8.14
N THR A 13 -6.45 -12.54 -7.85
CA THR A 13 -6.02 -12.80 -6.46
C THR A 13 -5.79 -11.49 -5.70
N ILE A 14 -5.05 -10.55 -6.28
CA ILE A 14 -4.82 -9.26 -5.63
C ILE A 14 -6.12 -8.48 -5.47
N LYS A 15 -7.00 -8.48 -6.48
CA LYS A 15 -8.32 -7.86 -6.40
C LYS A 15 -9.13 -8.42 -5.22
N ASP A 16 -9.31 -9.74 -5.16
CA ASP A 16 -10.08 -10.41 -4.12
C ASP A 16 -9.52 -10.09 -2.71
N LEU A 17 -8.19 -10.13 -2.55
CA LEU A 17 -7.52 -9.81 -1.29
C LEU A 17 -7.69 -8.35 -0.89
N THR A 18 -7.58 -7.41 -1.82
CA THR A 18 -7.80 -5.99 -1.53
C THR A 18 -9.26 -5.69 -1.17
N GLU A 19 -10.23 -6.29 -1.87
CA GLU A 19 -11.65 -6.14 -1.56
C GLU A 19 -11.99 -6.71 -0.18
N GLU A 20 -11.46 -7.88 0.16
CA GLU A 20 -11.63 -8.47 1.49
C GLU A 20 -10.93 -7.64 2.56
N GLY A 21 -9.72 -7.15 2.27
CA GLY A 21 -8.98 -6.28 3.17
C GLY A 21 -9.72 -4.99 3.52
N LEU A 22 -10.45 -4.40 2.58
CA LEU A 22 -11.30 -3.23 2.87
C LEU A 22 -12.48 -3.59 3.78
N LYS A 23 -13.09 -4.77 3.61
CA LYS A 23 -14.13 -5.24 4.54
C LYS A 23 -13.57 -5.44 5.94
N ILE A 24 -12.40 -6.05 6.05
CA ILE A 24 -11.69 -6.25 7.32
C ILE A 24 -11.36 -4.90 7.96
N ALA A 25 -10.83 -3.94 7.20
CA ALA A 25 -10.53 -2.60 7.71
C ALA A 25 -11.78 -1.87 8.21
N ASN A 26 -12.92 -2.03 7.53
CA ASN A 26 -14.19 -1.50 7.98
C ASN A 26 -14.67 -2.14 9.29
N LEU A 27 -14.57 -3.46 9.44
CA LEU A 27 -14.89 -4.15 10.69
C LEU A 27 -13.94 -3.73 11.82
N ALA A 28 -12.64 -3.69 11.56
CA ALA A 28 -11.62 -3.25 12.50
C ALA A 28 -11.83 -1.80 12.98
N SER A 29 -12.38 -0.93 12.12
CA SER A 29 -12.72 0.44 12.50
C SER A 29 -13.79 0.55 13.60
N GLN A 30 -14.53 -0.54 13.85
CA GLN A 30 -15.52 -0.65 14.93
C GLN A 30 -14.98 -1.44 16.14
N GLY A 31 -13.71 -1.86 16.09
CA GLY A 31 -13.04 -2.57 17.18
C GLY A 31 -12.68 -1.64 18.34
N HIS A 32 -12.48 -2.25 19.52
CA HIS A 32 -12.23 -1.54 20.77
C HIS A 32 -10.97 -2.01 21.50
N ASP A 33 -10.33 -3.08 21.01
CA ASP A 33 -9.14 -3.68 21.58
C ASP A 33 -8.15 -4.14 20.50
N TRP A 34 -6.98 -4.59 20.92
CA TRP A 34 -5.93 -5.04 19.99
C TRP A 34 -6.42 -6.15 19.05
N GLU A 35 -7.17 -7.11 19.58
CA GLU A 35 -7.61 -8.30 18.82
C GLU A 35 -8.67 -7.95 17.77
N SER A 36 -9.53 -6.97 18.04
CA SER A 36 -10.56 -6.54 17.10
C SER A 36 -10.08 -5.50 16.09
N VAL A 37 -8.98 -4.80 16.37
CA VAL A 37 -8.46 -3.73 15.50
C VAL A 37 -7.22 -4.18 14.73
N VAL A 38 -6.15 -4.59 15.44
CA VAL A 38 -4.82 -4.78 14.85
C VAL A 38 -4.63 -6.19 14.30
N THR A 39 -4.96 -7.22 15.08
CA THR A 39 -4.81 -8.62 14.67
C THR A 39 -5.39 -8.95 13.28
N PRO A 40 -6.64 -8.55 12.94
CA PRO A 40 -7.19 -8.85 11.62
C PRO A 40 -6.53 -8.05 10.49
N LEU A 41 -6.03 -6.84 10.77
CA LEU A 41 -5.28 -6.04 9.80
C LEU A 41 -3.92 -6.65 9.51
N ASP A 42 -3.18 -7.04 10.55
CA ASP A 42 -1.86 -7.69 10.42
C ASP A 42 -1.97 -8.99 9.61
N GLN A 43 -3.00 -9.80 9.87
CA GLN A 43 -3.22 -11.06 9.16
C GLN A 43 -3.48 -10.84 7.66
N MET A 44 -4.31 -9.86 7.33
CA MET A 44 -4.63 -9.53 5.94
C MET A 44 -3.45 -8.87 5.22
N GLU A 45 -2.71 -7.98 5.89
CA GLU A 45 -1.49 -7.39 5.34
C GLU A 45 -0.42 -8.45 5.08
N PHE A 46 -0.28 -9.44 5.99
CA PHE A 46 0.62 -10.57 5.79
C PHE A 46 0.25 -11.40 4.56
N GLU A 47 -1.03 -11.69 4.35
CA GLU A 47 -1.50 -12.44 3.19
C GLU A 47 -1.27 -11.66 1.88
N LEU A 48 -1.69 -10.39 1.82
CA LEU A 48 -1.45 -9.52 0.67
C LEU A 48 0.05 -9.36 0.40
N GLY A 49 0.85 -9.20 1.44
CA GLY A 49 2.31 -9.06 1.39
C GLY A 49 2.99 -10.27 0.75
N GLN A 50 2.55 -11.49 1.07
CA GLN A 50 3.09 -12.70 0.44
C GLN A 50 2.88 -12.71 -1.08
N HIS A 51 1.68 -12.36 -1.55
CA HIS A 51 1.37 -12.34 -2.97
C HIS A 51 2.10 -11.20 -3.70
N THR A 52 2.05 -9.99 -3.15
CA THR A 52 2.67 -8.81 -3.76
C THR A 52 4.20 -8.93 -3.81
N SER A 53 4.84 -9.47 -2.76
CA SER A 53 6.28 -9.70 -2.73
C SER A 53 6.72 -10.73 -3.78
N VAL A 54 6.00 -11.84 -3.92
CA VAL A 54 6.32 -12.86 -4.92
C VAL A 54 6.15 -12.30 -6.33
N ASN A 55 5.03 -11.64 -6.61
CA ASN A 55 4.75 -11.08 -7.94
C ASN A 55 5.80 -10.02 -8.33
N SER A 56 6.14 -9.13 -7.40
CA SER A 56 7.17 -8.10 -7.62
C SER A 56 8.55 -8.70 -7.88
N HIS A 57 8.95 -9.72 -7.11
CA HIS A 57 10.21 -10.41 -7.31
C HIS A 57 10.26 -11.10 -8.67
N LEU A 58 9.21 -11.85 -9.04
CA LEU A 58 9.14 -12.54 -10.34
C LEU A 58 9.20 -11.57 -11.51
N ASN A 59 8.49 -10.43 -11.42
CA ASN A 59 8.55 -9.39 -12.45
C ASN A 59 9.98 -8.80 -12.59
N SER A 60 10.75 -8.77 -11.50
CA SER A 60 12.12 -8.25 -11.49
C SER A 60 13.16 -9.25 -12.02
N VAL A 61 13.09 -10.53 -11.62
CA VAL A 61 14.14 -11.51 -11.94
C VAL A 61 13.80 -12.47 -13.08
N MET A 62 12.52 -12.57 -13.46
CA MET A 62 12.03 -13.43 -14.55
C MET A 62 11.06 -12.66 -15.44
N PHE A 63 11.51 -11.49 -15.92
CA PHE A 63 10.69 -10.63 -16.76
C PHE A 63 10.18 -11.34 -18.02
N ASN A 64 8.87 -11.29 -18.22
CA ASN A 64 8.15 -11.71 -19.42
C ASN A 64 7.06 -10.66 -19.68
N GLU A 65 6.90 -10.19 -20.91
CA GLU A 65 5.87 -9.20 -21.29
C GLU A 65 4.45 -9.63 -20.90
N GLU A 66 4.12 -10.91 -21.05
CA GLU A 66 2.80 -11.44 -20.67
C GLU A 66 2.56 -11.35 -19.16
N PHE A 67 3.57 -11.74 -18.37
CA PHE A 67 3.50 -11.64 -16.91
C PHE A 67 3.49 -10.19 -16.44
N ASN A 68 4.30 -9.34 -17.06
CA ASN A 68 4.40 -7.92 -16.75
C ASN A 68 3.06 -7.21 -16.99
N ALA A 69 2.38 -7.51 -18.10
CA ALA A 69 1.06 -6.96 -18.40
C ALA A 69 0.03 -7.29 -17.31
N GLU A 70 0.03 -8.52 -16.80
CA GLU A 70 -0.83 -8.92 -15.67
C GLU A 70 -0.39 -8.26 -14.35
N TYR A 71 0.93 -8.14 -14.12
CA TYR A 71 1.49 -7.51 -12.93
C TYR A 71 1.13 -6.02 -12.85
N GLU A 72 1.23 -5.28 -13.96
CA GLU A 72 0.89 -3.87 -14.02
C GLU A 72 -0.57 -3.59 -13.65
N LYS A 73 -1.49 -4.50 -13.98
CA LYS A 73 -2.91 -4.39 -13.57
C LYS A 73 -3.11 -4.51 -12.05
N THR A 74 -2.17 -5.14 -11.33
CA THR A 74 -2.25 -5.27 -9.88
C THR A 74 -1.84 -4.00 -9.13
N LEU A 75 -0.98 -3.16 -9.73
CA LEU A 75 -0.40 -1.98 -9.07
C LEU A 75 -1.45 -0.93 -8.65
N PRO A 76 -2.45 -0.59 -9.50
CA PRO A 76 -3.52 0.32 -9.10
C PRO A 76 -4.37 -0.25 -7.96
N LEU A 77 -4.64 -1.56 -7.95
CA LEU A 77 -5.44 -2.21 -6.90
C LEU A 77 -4.76 -2.07 -5.53
N ILE A 78 -3.46 -2.38 -5.48
CA ILE A 78 -2.64 -2.28 -4.26
C ILE A 78 -2.55 -0.83 -3.79
N THR A 79 -2.28 0.10 -4.72
CA THR A 79 -2.13 1.52 -4.39
C THR A 79 -3.42 2.13 -3.86
N ASN A 80 -4.56 1.79 -4.48
CA ASN A 80 -5.88 2.25 -4.04
C ASN A 80 -6.23 1.67 -2.68
N PHE A 81 -6.01 0.37 -2.47
CA PHE A 81 -6.22 -0.29 -1.18
C PHE A 81 -5.48 0.41 -0.02
N TYR A 82 -4.16 0.61 -0.14
CA TYR A 82 -3.39 1.28 0.90
C TYR A 82 -3.78 2.76 1.07
N SER A 83 -4.20 3.44 -0.01
CA SER A 83 -4.72 4.81 0.08
C SER A 83 -6.02 4.87 0.87
N GLU A 84 -6.97 3.96 0.61
CA GLU A 84 -8.22 3.87 1.35
C GLU A 84 -7.99 3.53 2.82
N VAL A 85 -7.17 2.52 3.12
CA VAL A 85 -6.84 2.14 4.51
C VAL A 85 -6.17 3.31 5.24
N SER A 86 -5.14 3.92 4.66
CA SER A 86 -4.38 4.99 5.32
C SER A 86 -5.18 6.29 5.50
N THR A 87 -6.23 6.53 4.70
CA THR A 87 -7.09 7.71 4.83
C THR A 87 -8.44 7.41 5.50
N ASN A 88 -8.61 6.21 6.03
CA ASN A 88 -9.81 5.81 6.76
C ASN A 88 -9.87 6.50 8.14
N LYS A 89 -10.75 7.49 8.27
CA LYS A 89 -10.94 8.26 9.50
C LYS A 89 -11.46 7.42 10.67
N THR A 90 -12.39 6.50 10.43
CA THR A 90 -12.94 5.67 11.53
C THR A 90 -11.88 4.71 12.05
N LEU A 91 -11.07 4.15 11.15
CA LEU A 91 -9.96 3.29 11.55
C LEU A 91 -8.88 4.07 12.31
N TYR A 92 -8.57 5.30 11.89
CA TYR A 92 -7.68 6.18 12.65
C TYR A 92 -8.16 6.42 14.09
N GLU A 93 -9.46 6.66 14.28
CA GLU A 93 -10.04 6.82 15.61
C GLU A 93 -10.00 5.52 16.42
N ALA A 94 -10.23 4.35 15.81
CA ALA A 94 -10.07 3.06 16.47
C ALA A 94 -8.64 2.88 17.01
N TYR A 95 -7.60 3.17 16.20
CA TYR A 95 -6.21 3.16 16.66
C TYR A 95 -5.94 4.15 17.79
N LYS A 96 -6.52 5.37 17.74
CA LYS A 96 -6.39 6.33 18.84
C LYS A 96 -6.97 5.82 20.14
N ASN A 97 -8.09 5.09 20.08
CA ASN A 97 -8.77 4.52 21.24
C ASN A 97 -7.97 3.38 21.89
N LEU A 98 -7.18 2.63 21.12
CA LEU A 98 -6.28 1.60 21.66
C LEU A 98 -5.26 2.14 22.67
N ARG A 99 -4.95 3.44 22.65
CA ARG A 99 -4.06 4.03 23.67
C ARG A 99 -4.63 3.97 25.09
N ASN A 100 -5.94 3.75 25.21
CA ASN A 100 -6.64 3.62 26.49
C ASN A 100 -6.82 2.15 26.93
N THR A 101 -6.31 1.18 26.17
CA THR A 101 -6.43 -0.25 26.49
C THR A 101 -5.12 -0.81 27.07
N SER A 102 -5.17 -2.03 27.59
CA SER A 102 -4.00 -2.72 28.13
C SER A 102 -3.14 -3.29 26.99
N LEU A 103 -2.08 -2.60 26.63
CA LEU A 103 -1.13 -3.01 25.59
C LEU A 103 0.24 -3.32 26.20
N ASN A 104 0.95 -4.32 25.67
CA ASN A 104 2.37 -4.54 25.98
C ASN A 104 3.27 -3.46 25.33
N GLU A 105 4.58 -3.49 25.60
CA GLU A 105 5.51 -2.46 25.10
C GLU A 105 5.56 -2.38 23.57
N GLN A 106 5.64 -3.54 22.91
CA GLN A 106 5.71 -3.66 21.46
C GLN A 106 4.40 -3.18 20.81
N GLN A 107 3.26 -3.58 21.37
CA GLN A 107 1.93 -3.15 20.92
C GLN A 107 1.75 -1.64 21.04
N ARG A 108 2.20 -1.02 22.14
CA ARG A 108 2.18 0.44 22.29
C ARG A 108 3.01 1.15 21.23
N HIS A 109 4.17 0.60 20.89
CA HIS A 109 5.01 1.16 19.83
C HIS A 109 4.32 1.06 18.48
N ILE A 110 3.77 -0.10 18.12
CA ILE A 110 3.02 -0.31 16.87
C ILE A 110 1.86 0.70 16.77
N VAL A 111 1.01 0.80 17.80
CA VAL A 111 -0.11 1.76 17.81
C VAL A 111 0.37 3.20 17.62
N LYS A 112 1.47 3.60 18.27
CA LYS A 112 2.05 4.93 18.11
C LYS A 112 2.48 5.20 16.66
N GLU A 113 3.23 4.29 16.06
CA GLU A 113 3.73 4.44 14.69
C GLU A 113 2.59 4.39 13.66
N SER A 114 1.56 3.55 13.88
CA SER A 114 0.36 3.52 13.05
C SER A 114 -0.38 4.86 13.09
N ILE A 115 -0.62 5.42 14.29
CA ILE A 115 -1.27 6.74 14.45
C ILE A 115 -0.47 7.84 13.72
N GLU A 116 0.85 7.79 13.76
CA GLU A 116 1.69 8.77 13.05
C GLU A 116 1.61 8.59 11.53
N SER A 117 1.65 7.34 11.05
CA SER A 117 1.48 7.01 9.64
C SER A 117 0.14 7.51 9.08
N PHE A 118 -0.94 7.36 9.86
CA PHE A 118 -2.25 7.95 9.56
C PHE A 118 -2.20 9.47 9.42
N LYS A 119 -1.53 10.18 10.34
CA LYS A 119 -1.41 11.64 10.21
C LYS A 119 -0.63 12.04 8.96
N LEU A 120 0.44 11.32 8.65
CA LEU A 120 1.27 11.56 7.46
C LEU A 120 0.53 11.25 6.15
N SER A 121 -0.53 10.43 6.18
CA SER A 121 -1.43 10.24 5.03
C SER A 121 -2.38 11.42 4.81
N GLY A 122 -2.46 12.35 5.77
CA GLY A 122 -3.39 13.48 5.74
C GLY A 122 -4.78 13.14 6.29
N VAL A 123 -4.99 11.99 6.96
CA VAL A 123 -6.31 11.57 7.47
C VAL A 123 -6.95 12.60 8.41
N GLY A 124 -6.11 13.32 9.17
CA GLY A 124 -6.55 14.33 10.14
C GLY A 124 -6.79 15.71 9.54
N LEU A 125 -6.59 15.91 8.22
CA LEU A 125 -6.81 17.18 7.56
C LEU A 125 -8.29 17.37 7.20
N GLU A 126 -8.76 18.60 7.33
CA GLU A 126 -10.14 19.00 7.03
C GLU A 126 -10.19 20.27 6.18
N GLY A 127 -11.30 20.45 5.45
CA GLY A 127 -11.54 21.60 4.58
C GLY A 127 -10.40 21.85 3.59
N GLU A 128 -10.02 23.13 3.45
CA GLU A 128 -9.02 23.60 2.49
C GLU A 128 -7.66 22.89 2.63
N GLN A 129 -7.27 22.49 3.84
CA GLN A 129 -6.00 21.79 4.06
C GLN A 129 -6.02 20.38 3.45
N SER A 130 -7.16 19.68 3.53
CA SER A 130 -7.34 18.37 2.91
C SER A 130 -7.29 18.48 1.38
N ASP A 131 -7.99 19.46 0.81
CA ASP A 131 -8.00 19.71 -0.62
C ASP A 131 -6.60 20.06 -1.14
N ARG A 132 -5.88 20.91 -0.40
CA ARG A 132 -4.52 21.29 -0.73
C ARG A 132 -3.56 20.09 -0.68
N PHE A 133 -3.70 19.23 0.32
CA PHE A 133 -2.88 18.02 0.44
C PHE A 133 -3.11 17.07 -0.74
N LYS A 134 -4.38 16.82 -1.12
CA LYS A 134 -4.71 16.00 -2.30
C LYS A 134 -4.10 16.56 -3.58
N ALA A 135 -4.26 17.87 -3.82
CA ALA A 135 -3.68 18.53 -4.98
C ALA A 135 -2.13 18.42 -5.02
N ILE A 136 -1.47 18.51 -3.86
CA ILE A 136 -0.02 18.31 -3.75
C ILE A 136 0.36 16.86 -4.09
N LYS A 137 -0.35 15.87 -3.55
CA LYS A 137 -0.10 14.45 -3.80
C LYS A 137 -0.28 14.08 -5.27
N GLU A 138 -1.33 14.57 -5.90
CA GLU A 138 -1.56 14.38 -7.34
C GLU A 138 -0.43 14.99 -8.18
N ARG A 139 -0.07 16.25 -7.90
CA ARG A 139 1.01 16.92 -8.62
C ARG A 139 2.36 16.23 -8.42
N LEU A 140 2.64 15.74 -7.21
CA LEU A 140 3.86 14.98 -6.92
C LEU A 140 3.92 13.69 -7.74
N SER A 141 2.81 12.94 -7.84
CA SER A 141 2.74 11.73 -8.67
C SER A 141 3.07 12.01 -10.14
N LEU A 142 2.47 13.07 -10.71
CA LEU A 142 2.74 13.50 -12.08
C LEU A 142 4.22 13.88 -12.30
N LEU A 143 4.79 14.64 -11.37
CA LEU A 143 6.20 15.08 -11.46
C LEU A 143 7.17 13.91 -11.33
N SER A 144 6.91 12.96 -10.43
CA SER A 144 7.73 11.75 -10.27
C SER A 144 7.72 10.89 -11.54
N ASN A 145 6.55 10.68 -12.15
CA ASN A 145 6.43 9.97 -13.42
C ASN A 145 7.18 10.67 -14.55
N GLN A 146 7.05 12.00 -14.64
CA GLN A 146 7.77 12.79 -15.64
C GLN A 146 9.29 12.71 -15.46
N PHE A 147 9.77 12.75 -14.22
CA PHE A 147 11.19 12.62 -13.90
C PHE A 147 11.73 11.26 -14.34
N SER A 148 11.08 10.16 -13.95
CA SER A 148 11.49 8.80 -14.34
C SER A 148 11.55 8.61 -15.85
N LYS A 149 10.53 9.11 -16.58
CA LYS A 149 10.50 9.09 -18.04
C LYS A 149 11.68 9.86 -18.66
N ASN A 150 11.97 11.05 -18.13
CA ASN A 150 13.08 11.89 -18.62
C ASN A 150 14.44 11.23 -18.37
N ALA A 151 14.65 10.64 -17.19
CA ALA A 151 15.89 9.96 -16.83
C ALA A 151 16.17 8.74 -17.74
N LEU A 152 15.15 7.92 -18.01
CA LEU A 152 15.25 6.79 -18.93
C LEU A 152 15.60 7.26 -20.35
N LYS A 153 14.91 8.29 -20.84
CA LYS A 153 15.16 8.87 -22.16
C LYS A 153 16.60 9.37 -22.30
N ALA A 154 17.09 10.14 -21.32
CA ALA A 154 18.46 10.65 -21.34
C ALA A 154 19.51 9.53 -21.34
N THR A 155 19.28 8.47 -20.54
CA THR A 155 20.14 7.29 -20.50
C THR A 155 20.18 6.58 -21.85
N ASN A 156 19.03 6.41 -22.51
CA ASN A 156 18.93 5.71 -23.80
C ASN A 156 19.45 6.54 -24.99
N GLU A 157 19.37 7.88 -24.90
CA GLU A 157 19.88 8.78 -25.95
C GLU A 157 21.41 8.91 -25.93
N TRP A 158 22.06 8.65 -24.80
CA TRP A 158 23.51 8.73 -24.69
C TRP A 158 24.19 7.69 -25.59
N LYS A 159 25.08 8.18 -26.47
CA LYS A 159 25.93 7.34 -27.33
C LYS A 159 27.33 7.93 -27.38
N LYS A 160 28.35 7.07 -27.29
CA LYS A 160 29.76 7.43 -27.51
C LYS A 160 30.30 6.60 -28.68
N THR A 161 30.50 7.25 -29.81
CA THR A 161 31.23 6.64 -30.94
C THR A 161 32.70 6.52 -30.56
N LEU A 162 33.28 5.33 -30.67
CA LEU A 162 34.72 5.12 -30.47
C LEU A 162 35.40 5.16 -31.83
N THR A 163 36.46 5.96 -31.94
CA THR A 163 37.35 6.10 -33.10
C THR A 163 38.71 5.51 -32.79
#